data_AF-A0A7W0MGU7-F1
#
_entry.id   AF-A0A7W0MGU7-F1
#
_cell.length_a   1.000
_cell.length_b   1.000
_cell.length_c   1.000
_cell.angle_alpha   90.00
_cell.angle_beta   90.00
_cell.angle_gamma   90.00
#
_symmetry.space_group_name_H-M   'P 1'
#
loop_
_entity.id
_entity.type
_entity.pdbx_description
1 polymer ?
#
loop_
_entity_poly.entity_id
_entity_poly.type
_entity_poly.pdbx_seq_one_letter_code
_entity_poly.pdbx_strand_id
1 'polypeptide(L)'
;MNNFSSRKAAGKTSVVVSVVLLVVLVGGGLLMWGAGRGWKAFVSSGMVSDLSEYQATINASALEPRAKSRLLQQIDIVRERAREKPIGFWRWIGYTESFRAVLDDKVITADEAAILERELSRLEREFE
;
A
#
# COMPACT_ATOMS: atom_id res chain seq x y z
N MET A 1 8.73 18.52 65.38
CA MET A 1 8.21 17.33 64.66
C MET A 1 7.58 17.81 63.35
N ASN A 2 8.23 17.68 62.18
CA ASN A 2 7.58 17.97 60.88
C ASN A 2 8.30 17.35 59.65
N ASN A 3 8.97 16.21 59.78
CA ASN A 3 9.68 15.58 58.64
C ASN A 3 8.94 14.39 57.99
N PHE A 4 7.69 14.12 58.38
CA PHE A 4 6.97 12.93 57.88
C PHE A 4 6.07 13.17 56.66
N SER A 5 5.78 14.43 56.29
CA SER A 5 4.87 14.73 55.17
C SER A 5 5.56 14.70 53.79
N SER A 6 6.86 15.00 53.72
CA SER A 6 7.56 15.14 52.44
C SER A 6 7.88 13.81 51.74
N ARG A 7 8.01 12.70 52.48
CA ARG A 7 8.37 11.39 51.89
C ARG A 7 7.17 10.67 51.23
N LYS A 8 5.94 10.90 51.73
CA LYS A 8 4.72 10.30 51.14
C LYS A 8 4.30 10.98 49.83
N ALA A 9 4.58 12.27 49.67
CA ALA A 9 4.27 13.01 48.45
C ALA A 9 5.17 12.58 47.28
N ALA A 10 6.49 12.45 47.51
CA ALA A 10 7.46 12.05 46.49
C ALA A 10 7.24 10.63 45.93
N GLY A 11 6.84 9.68 46.79
CA GLY A 11 6.52 8.30 46.35
C GLY A 11 5.25 8.24 45.48
N LYS A 12 4.24 9.06 45.78
CA LYS A 12 3.00 9.12 44.99
C LYS A 12 3.21 9.82 43.64
N THR A 13 3.97 10.92 43.60
CA THR A 13 4.27 11.61 42.33
C THR A 13 5.14 10.75 41.41
N SER A 14 6.11 10.01 41.94
CA SER A 14 6.92 9.08 41.12
C SER A 14 6.06 7.98 40.48
N VAL A 15 5.10 7.41 41.21
CA VAL A 15 4.22 6.35 40.67
C VAL A 15 3.25 6.91 39.63
N VAL A 16 2.67 8.09 39.87
CA VAL A 16 1.76 8.75 38.91
C VAL A 16 2.48 9.10 37.61
N VAL A 17 3.70 9.65 37.68
CA VAL A 17 4.49 9.98 36.49
C VAL A 17 4.84 8.72 35.68
N SER A 18 5.23 7.62 36.34
CA SER A 18 5.51 6.36 35.67
C SER A 18 4.29 5.73 34.99
N VAL A 19 3.11 5.81 35.63
CA VAL A 19 1.86 5.29 35.05
C VAL A 19 1.42 6.13 33.85
N VAL A 20 1.53 7.46 33.92
CA VAL A 20 1.21 8.35 32.79
C VAL A 20 2.15 8.10 31.60
N LEU A 21 3.46 7.98 31.84
CA LEU A 21 4.42 7.63 30.78
C LEU A 21 4.10 6.29 30.13
N LEU A 22 3.74 5.27 30.92
CA LEU A 22 3.35 3.96 30.39
C LEU A 22 2.10 4.07 29.51
N VAL A 23 1.07 4.80 29.94
CA VAL A 23 -0.16 5.00 29.17
C VAL A 23 0.12 5.78 27.87
N VAL A 24 1.00 6.78 27.89
CA VAL A 24 1.40 7.53 26.69
C VAL A 24 2.20 6.64 25.72
N LEU A 25 3.09 5.79 26.22
CA LEU A 25 3.87 4.87 25.38
C LEU A 25 3.01 3.76 24.79
N VAL A 26 2.09 3.18 25.58
CA VAL A 26 1.16 2.15 25.12
C VAL A 26 0.14 2.75 24.15
N GLY A 27 -0.44 3.92 24.48
CA GLY A 27 -1.37 4.63 23.61
C GLY A 27 -0.72 5.09 22.31
N GLY A 28 0.48 5.66 22.38
CA GLY A 28 1.28 6.02 21.21
C GLY A 28 1.66 4.83 20.34
N GLY A 29 2.05 3.71 20.97
CA GLY A 29 2.34 2.46 20.27
C GLY A 29 1.11 1.87 19.56
N LEU A 30 -0.07 1.92 20.19
CA LEU A 30 -1.33 1.47 19.59
C LEU A 30 -1.74 2.36 18.41
N LEU A 31 -1.57 3.68 18.50
CA LEU A 31 -1.83 4.60 17.40
C LEU A 31 -0.88 4.36 16.21
N MET A 32 0.41 4.13 16.48
CA MET A 32 1.38 3.79 15.43
C MET A 32 1.08 2.43 14.78
N TRP A 33 0.63 1.45 15.56
CA TRP A 33 0.27 0.13 15.04
C TRP A 33 -1.00 0.16 14.18
N GLY A 34 -2.01 0.93 14.61
CA GLY A 34 -3.22 1.19 13.83
C GLY A 34 -2.95 1.95 12.53
N ALA A 35 -2.13 3.00 12.59
CA ALA A 35 -1.75 3.79 11.42
C ALA A 35 -0.98 2.95 10.39
N GLY A 36 -0.06 2.08 10.83
CA GLY A 36 0.70 1.20 9.93
C GLY A 36 -0.18 0.19 9.18
N ARG A 37 -1.21 -0.37 9.83
CA ARG A 37 -2.17 -1.27 9.17
C ARG A 37 -3.13 -0.53 8.24
N GLY A 38 -3.63 0.63 8.67
CA GLY A 38 -4.49 1.48 7.85
C GLY A 38 -3.79 1.95 6.56
N TRP A 39 -2.52 2.33 6.67
CA TRP A 39 -1.73 2.75 5.52
C TRP A 39 -1.53 1.63 4.48
N LYS A 40 -1.19 0.41 4.92
CA LYS A 40 -1.06 -0.73 4.02
C LYS A 40 -2.38 -1.06 3.32
N ALA A 41 -3.50 -1.03 4.05
CA ALA A 41 -4.82 -1.25 3.46
C ALA A 41 -5.19 -0.19 2.43
N PHE A 42 -4.88 1.08 2.71
CA PHE A 42 -5.08 2.18 1.75
C PHE A 42 -4.29 1.97 0.46
N VAL A 43 -2.99 1.67 0.57
CA VAL A 43 -2.14 1.44 -0.61
C VAL A 43 -2.62 0.23 -1.40
N SER A 44 -2.92 -0.89 -0.72
CA SER A 44 -3.46 -2.10 -1.37
C SER A 44 -4.77 -1.82 -2.11
N SER A 45 -5.69 -1.07 -1.48
CA SER A 45 -6.96 -0.69 -2.12
C SER A 45 -6.75 0.19 -3.35
N GLY A 46 -5.83 1.14 -3.29
CA GLY A 46 -5.48 2.00 -4.44
C GLY A 46 -4.94 1.17 -5.60
N MET A 47 -3.96 0.30 -5.33
CA MET A 47 -3.38 -0.60 -6.32
C MET A 47 -4.44 -1.49 -7.00
N VAL A 48 -5.31 -2.11 -6.20
CA VAL A 48 -6.37 -2.99 -6.72
C VAL A 48 -7.37 -2.22 -7.59
N SER A 49 -7.71 -0.99 -7.21
CA SER A 49 -8.61 -0.13 -7.97
C SER A 49 -8.01 0.22 -9.33
N ASP A 50 -6.77 0.73 -9.33
CA ASP A 50 -6.06 1.12 -10.55
C ASP A 50 -5.84 -0.07 -11.50
N LEU A 51 -5.43 -1.23 -10.97
CA LEU A 51 -5.27 -2.46 -11.78
C LEU A 51 -6.60 -2.93 -12.40
N SER A 52 -7.71 -2.73 -11.70
CA SER A 52 -9.04 -3.05 -12.23
C SER A 52 -9.45 -2.09 -13.35
N GLU A 53 -9.07 -0.82 -13.25
CA GLU A 53 -9.24 0.17 -14.32
C GLU A 53 -8.41 -0.21 -15.56
N TYR A 54 -7.15 -0.61 -15.37
CA TYR A 54 -6.30 -1.08 -16.48
C TYR A 54 -6.89 -2.32 -17.15
N GLN A 55 -7.43 -3.25 -16.36
CA GLN A 55 -8.14 -4.43 -16.86
C GLN A 55 -9.34 -4.04 -17.74
N ALA A 56 -10.10 -3.01 -17.34
CA ALA A 56 -11.23 -2.50 -18.12
C ALA A 56 -10.77 -1.86 -19.44
N THR A 57 -9.70 -1.06 -19.42
CA THR A 57 -9.13 -0.44 -20.64
C THR A 57 -8.60 -1.49 -21.61
N ILE A 58 -7.87 -2.50 -21.11
CA ILE A 58 -7.38 -3.62 -21.95
C ILE A 58 -8.55 -4.41 -22.53
N ASN A 59 -9.60 -4.66 -21.74
CA ASN A 59 -10.80 -5.34 -22.24
C ASN A 59 -11.48 -4.55 -23.37
N ALA A 60 -11.55 -3.23 -23.26
CA ALA A 60 -12.14 -2.34 -24.26
C ALA A 60 -11.26 -2.16 -25.52
N SER A 61 -9.96 -2.46 -25.43
CA SER A 61 -9.02 -2.29 -26.55
C SER A 61 -9.27 -3.23 -27.74
N ALA A 62 -8.74 -2.87 -28.91
CA ALA A 62 -8.80 -3.67 -30.14
C ALA A 62 -7.67 -4.72 -30.25
N LEU A 63 -6.95 -5.01 -29.15
CA LEU A 63 -5.88 -6.01 -29.14
C LEU A 63 -6.35 -7.40 -29.56
N GLU A 64 -5.44 -8.17 -30.17
CA GLU A 64 -5.69 -9.57 -30.48
C GLU A 64 -6.11 -10.36 -29.23
N PRO A 65 -7.06 -11.31 -29.34
CA PRO A 65 -7.56 -12.07 -28.19
C PRO A 65 -6.47 -12.74 -27.36
N ARG A 66 -5.40 -13.21 -28.01
CA ARG A 66 -4.27 -13.87 -27.34
C ARG A 66 -3.43 -12.89 -26.50
N ALA A 67 -3.11 -11.72 -27.05
CA ALA A 67 -2.36 -10.68 -26.34
C ALA A 67 -3.19 -10.12 -25.17
N LYS A 68 -4.48 -9.85 -25.42
CA LYS A 68 -5.44 -9.42 -24.41
C LYS A 68 -5.51 -10.41 -23.25
N SER A 69 -5.72 -11.70 -23.54
CA SER A 69 -5.79 -12.75 -22.52
C SER A 69 -4.54 -12.82 -21.64
N ARG A 70 -3.35 -12.71 -22.25
CA ARG A 70 -2.08 -12.76 -21.51
C ARG A 70 -1.91 -11.56 -20.56
N LEU A 71 -2.20 -10.34 -21.04
CA LEU A 71 -2.15 -9.13 -20.22
C LEU A 71 -3.12 -9.18 -19.05
N LEU A 72 -4.37 -9.62 -19.30
CA LEU A 72 -5.38 -9.75 -18.25
C LEU A 72 -4.96 -10.75 -17.17
N GLN A 73 -4.39 -11.89 -17.57
CA GLN A 73 -3.87 -12.88 -16.64
C GLN A 73 -2.74 -12.32 -15.76
N GLN A 74 -1.81 -11.56 -16.35
CA GLN A 74 -0.74 -10.90 -15.58
C GLN A 74 -1.29 -9.87 -14.60
N ILE A 75 -2.28 -9.07 -15.01
CA ILE A 75 -2.95 -8.10 -14.13
C ILE A 75 -3.63 -8.80 -12.96
N ASP A 76 -4.33 -9.91 -13.21
CA ASP A 76 -4.99 -10.66 -12.13
C ASP A 76 -3.97 -11.20 -11.11
N ILE A 77 -2.84 -11.77 -11.57
CA ILE A 77 -1.74 -12.23 -10.70
C ILE A 77 -1.19 -11.07 -9.86
N VAL A 78 -0.87 -9.95 -10.49
CA VAL A 78 -0.34 -8.76 -9.80
C VAL A 78 -1.35 -8.21 -8.80
N ARG A 79 -2.64 -8.20 -9.14
CA ARG A 79 -3.72 -7.74 -8.26
C ARG A 79 -3.87 -8.62 -7.02
N GLU A 80 -3.76 -9.94 -7.18
CA GLU A 80 -3.77 -10.87 -6.05
C GLU A 80 -2.58 -10.63 -5.12
N ARG A 81 -1.37 -10.51 -5.68
CA ARG A 81 -0.17 -10.20 -4.88
C ARG A 81 -0.26 -8.84 -4.18
N ALA A 82 -0.84 -7.84 -4.84
CA ALA A 82 -1.06 -6.51 -4.27
C ALA A 82 -2.03 -6.50 -3.07
N ARG A 83 -2.97 -7.46 -3.02
CA ARG A 83 -3.86 -7.65 -1.86
C ARG A 83 -3.11 -8.22 -0.66
N GLU A 84 -2.24 -9.20 -0.90
CA GLU A 84 -1.51 -9.89 0.16
C GLU A 84 -0.36 -9.04 0.72
N LYS A 85 0.42 -8.43 -0.16
CA LYS A 85 1.65 -7.72 0.19
C LYS A 85 1.83 -6.50 -0.72
N PRO A 86 1.12 -5.38 -0.47
CA PRO A 86 1.25 -4.18 -1.30
C PRO A 86 2.69 -3.66 -1.25
N ILE A 87 3.17 -3.16 -2.40
CA ILE A 87 4.44 -2.43 -2.48
C ILE A 87 4.29 -1.05 -1.82
N GLY A 88 5.42 -0.34 -1.63
CA GLY A 88 5.39 1.01 -1.08
C GLY A 88 4.64 1.99 -1.99
N PHE A 89 3.89 2.92 -1.40
CA PHE A 89 3.09 3.93 -2.13
C PHE A 89 3.88 4.66 -3.23
N TRP A 90 5.08 5.18 -2.90
CA TRP A 90 5.90 5.90 -3.89
C TRP A 90 6.39 5.01 -5.03
N ARG A 91 6.63 3.71 -4.76
CA ARG A 91 6.91 2.75 -5.82
C ARG A 91 5.66 2.57 -6.69
N TRP A 92 4.50 2.40 -6.08
CA TRP A 92 3.23 2.27 -6.80
C TRP A 92 2.93 3.46 -7.73
N ILE A 93 3.15 4.68 -7.25
CA ILE A 93 2.99 5.90 -8.08
C ILE A 93 3.90 5.86 -9.31
N GLY A 94 5.16 5.45 -9.16
CA GLY A 94 6.08 5.34 -10.30
C GLY A 94 5.64 4.33 -11.36
N TYR A 95 5.01 3.22 -10.96
CA TYR A 95 4.41 2.27 -11.92
C TYR A 95 3.11 2.83 -12.53
N THR A 96 2.29 3.50 -11.74
CA THR A 96 1.03 4.08 -12.21
C THR A 96 1.26 5.11 -13.32
N GLU A 97 2.29 5.93 -13.20
CA GLU A 97 2.66 6.89 -14.24
C GLU A 97 3.07 6.20 -15.55
N SER A 98 3.85 5.11 -15.48
CA SER A 98 4.22 4.36 -16.70
C SER A 98 3.02 3.66 -17.34
N PHE A 99 2.12 3.09 -16.55
CA PHE A 99 0.88 2.49 -17.05
C PHE A 99 -0.05 3.52 -17.67
N ARG A 100 -0.28 4.65 -17.01
CA ARG A 100 -1.16 5.71 -17.51
C ARG A 100 -0.65 6.28 -18.82
N ALA A 101 0.66 6.50 -18.97
CA ALA A 101 1.23 7.00 -20.21
C ALA A 101 0.90 6.10 -21.43
N VAL A 102 0.72 4.80 -21.21
CA VAL A 102 0.39 3.82 -22.25
C VAL A 102 -1.12 3.61 -22.42
N LEU A 103 -1.92 3.96 -21.42
CA LEU A 103 -3.36 3.72 -21.40
C LEU A 103 -4.20 5.00 -21.64
N ASP A 104 -3.57 6.17 -21.70
CA ASP A 104 -4.24 7.49 -21.75
C ASP A 104 -5.09 7.68 -23.01
N ASP A 105 -4.58 7.25 -24.16
CA ASP A 105 -5.26 7.38 -25.45
C ASP A 105 -6.36 6.34 -25.68
N LYS A 106 -6.49 5.35 -24.77
CA LYS A 106 -7.44 4.23 -24.80
C LYS A 106 -7.33 3.35 -26.05
N VAL A 107 -6.27 3.48 -26.84
CA VAL A 107 -6.02 2.69 -28.04
C VAL A 107 -4.70 1.98 -27.87
N ILE A 108 -4.75 0.76 -27.33
CA ILE A 108 -3.54 -0.01 -27.07
C ILE A 108 -3.07 -0.67 -28.38
N THR A 109 -1.93 -0.21 -28.89
CA THR A 109 -1.21 -0.83 -30.02
C THR A 109 -0.44 -2.08 -29.59
N ALA A 110 0.09 -2.84 -30.56
CA ALA A 110 0.90 -4.03 -30.25
C ALA A 110 2.21 -3.69 -29.51
N ASP A 111 2.83 -2.57 -29.85
CA ASP A 111 4.06 -2.10 -29.18
C ASP A 111 3.77 -1.66 -27.75
N GLU A 112 2.65 -0.98 -27.53
CA GLU A 112 2.17 -0.59 -26.21
C GLU A 112 1.78 -1.80 -25.35
N ALA A 113 1.16 -2.82 -25.95
CA ALA A 113 0.93 -4.09 -25.27
C ALA A 113 2.23 -4.74 -24.79
N ALA A 114 3.30 -4.70 -25.59
CA ALA A 114 4.61 -5.20 -25.17
C ALA A 114 5.24 -4.33 -24.05
N ILE A 115 5.01 -3.02 -24.06
CA ILE A 115 5.41 -2.13 -22.96
C ILE A 115 4.65 -2.51 -21.68
N LEU A 116 3.33 -2.71 -21.76
CA LEU A 116 2.50 -3.12 -20.63
C LEU A 116 2.94 -4.47 -20.06
N GLU A 117 3.19 -5.48 -20.91
CA GLU A 117 3.70 -6.79 -20.46
C GLU A 117 5.03 -6.65 -19.69
N ARG A 118 5.93 -5.80 -20.18
CA ARG A 118 7.22 -5.53 -19.51
C ARG A 118 7.04 -4.81 -18.18
N GLU A 119 6.18 -3.79 -18.12
CA GLU A 119 5.92 -3.04 -16.88
C GLU A 119 5.20 -3.93 -15.85
N LEU A 120 4.24 -4.76 -16.27
CA LEU A 120 3.59 -5.76 -15.42
C LEU A 120 4.58 -6.79 -14.90
N SER A 121 5.49 -7.30 -15.75
CA SER A 121 6.54 -8.22 -15.30
C SER A 121 7.53 -7.56 -14.34
N ARG A 122 7.84 -6.27 -14.54
CA ARG A 122 8.67 -5.49 -13.60
C ARG A 122 7.97 -5.29 -12.26
N LEU A 123 6.66 -5.07 -12.28
CA LEU A 123 5.85 -4.92 -11.08
C LEU A 123 5.68 -6.27 -10.35
N GLU A 124 5.47 -7.37 -11.08
CA GLU A 124 5.35 -8.71 -10.50
C GLU A 124 6.58 -9.11 -9.67
N ARG A 125 7.79 -8.79 -10.18
CA ARG A 125 9.06 -9.02 -9.48
C ARG A 125 9.25 -8.22 -8.19
N GLU A 126 8.48 -7.15 -7.98
CA GLU A 126 8.51 -6.41 -6.72
C GLU A 126 7.80 -7.15 -5.58
N PHE A 127 6.98 -8.16 -5.91
CA PHE A 127 6.26 -8.96 -4.93
C PHE A 127 6.98 -10.23 -4.51
N GLU A 128 7.95 -10.68 -5.32
CA GLU A 128 8.88 -11.78 -4.98
C GLU A 128 9.76 -11.40 -3.78
#